data_AF-A0A6I1QXE6-F1
#
_entry.id   AF-A0A6I1QXE6-F1
#
_cell.length_a   1.000
_cell.length_b   1.000
_cell.length_c   1.000
_cell.angle_alpha   90.00
_cell.angle_beta   90.00
_cell.angle_gamma   90.00
#
_symmetry.space_group_name_H-M   'P 1'
#
loop_
_entity.id
_entity.type
_entity.pdbx_description
1 polymer ?
#
loop_
_entity_poly.entity_id
_entity_poly.type
_entity_poly.pdbx_seq_one_letter_code
_entity_poly.pdbx_strand_id
1 'polypeptide(L)'
;MRRRTFLAIAIGGLAVSAASGAKILRLGTRIPQYRKPQLDEDSPTGRLSAVEMSTVMALAEVLIPADTKSERIYNVLRSHVESRTLANNGYLEEYRRAVALLDETAESVTAVGGKFAELPVSQRQRILEDILWEYRAEQTRVRQFEAIFSPAGTLAFRNFVVRDILEAFFRKLPGEAWAIVGYSHYPGVPADPRTYSRPLQITSTSNLSDHAA
;
A
#
# COMPACT_ATOMS: atom_id res chain seq x y z
N MET A 1 -11.90 -22.56 79.76
CA MET A 1 -11.42 -23.87 79.27
C MET A 1 -12.06 -24.18 77.92
N ARG A 2 -11.20 -24.52 76.95
CA ARG A 2 -11.39 -25.32 75.72
C ARG A 2 -12.46 -24.96 74.67
N ARG A 3 -11.91 -24.44 73.57
CA ARG A 3 -12.35 -24.50 72.16
C ARG A 3 -13.01 -25.83 71.78
N ARG A 4 -14.04 -25.76 70.92
CA ARG A 4 -14.22 -26.69 69.79
C ARG A 4 -14.71 -25.97 68.54
N THR A 5 -14.07 -26.37 67.45
CA THR A 5 -14.14 -25.89 66.08
C THR A 5 -15.14 -26.74 65.26
N PHE A 6 -15.57 -26.20 64.12
CA PHE A 6 -15.93 -26.86 62.84
C PHE A 6 -17.36 -26.67 62.30
N LEU A 7 -17.40 -25.87 61.22
CA LEU A 7 -18.08 -26.03 59.93
C LEU A 7 -19.26 -27.02 59.78
N ALA A 8 -20.38 -26.51 59.25
CA ALA A 8 -21.12 -27.03 58.08
C ALA A 8 -22.22 -26.00 57.70
N ILE A 9 -22.15 -25.36 56.52
CA ILE A 9 -22.94 -25.65 55.29
C ILE A 9 -24.47 -25.65 55.53
N ALA A 10 -25.21 -24.69 54.95
CA ALA A 10 -26.05 -24.89 53.75
C ALA A 10 -27.19 -23.84 53.60
N ILE A 11 -27.35 -23.36 52.36
CA ILE A 11 -28.61 -23.12 51.61
C ILE A 11 -29.48 -21.91 51.99
N GLY A 12 -29.84 -21.15 50.94
CA GLY A 12 -31.16 -20.51 50.87
C GLY A 12 -31.09 -19.13 50.25
N GLY A 13 -31.51 -19.02 48.99
CA GLY A 13 -31.40 -17.80 48.20
C GLY A 13 -32.37 -16.70 48.61
N LEU A 14 -32.15 -15.52 48.01
CA LEU A 14 -33.20 -14.53 47.80
C LEU A 14 -32.85 -13.72 46.57
N ALA A 15 -33.64 -13.95 45.53
CA ALA A 15 -33.71 -13.13 44.34
C ALA A 15 -34.17 -11.73 44.75
N VAL A 16 -33.39 -10.71 44.39
CA VAL A 16 -33.85 -9.32 44.35
C VAL A 16 -33.76 -8.87 42.90
N SER A 17 -34.93 -8.78 42.30
CA SER A 17 -35.15 -8.22 40.98
C SER A 17 -35.06 -6.69 41.01
N ALA A 18 -34.70 -6.16 39.84
CA ALA A 18 -35.20 -4.93 39.25
C ALA A 18 -34.52 -3.58 39.59
N ALA A 19 -34.37 -2.82 38.50
CA ALA A 19 -34.24 -1.36 38.41
C ALA A 19 -32.84 -0.73 38.56
N SER A 20 -31.97 -1.02 37.59
CA SER A 20 -31.01 -0.02 37.08
C SER A 20 -31.25 0.19 35.58
N GLY A 21 -32.46 0.68 35.28
CA GLY A 21 -32.76 1.26 33.98
C GLY A 21 -32.20 2.68 33.88
N ALA A 22 -31.86 3.06 32.64
CA ALA A 22 -31.55 4.42 32.19
C ALA A 22 -30.13 4.96 32.44
N LYS A 23 -29.20 4.52 31.57
CA LYS A 23 -28.35 5.37 30.70
C LYS A 23 -27.08 4.60 30.32
N ILE A 24 -27.22 3.42 29.71
CA ILE A 24 -26.19 3.00 28.76
C ILE A 24 -26.39 3.94 27.57
N LEU A 25 -25.53 4.94 27.53
CA LEU A 25 -25.40 5.88 26.44
C LEU A 25 -25.55 5.11 25.13
N ARG A 26 -26.51 5.54 24.31
CA ARG A 26 -26.39 5.45 22.87
C ARG A 26 -25.14 6.24 22.50
N LEU A 27 -23.95 5.68 22.74
CA LEU A 27 -22.81 5.90 21.88
C LEU A 27 -23.28 5.33 20.55
N GLY A 28 -23.94 6.19 19.78
CA GLY A 28 -24.07 5.98 18.35
C GLY A 28 -22.66 5.69 17.90
N THR A 29 -22.43 4.45 17.53
CA THR A 29 -21.20 4.02 16.90
C THR A 29 -21.14 4.83 15.61
N ARG A 30 -20.54 6.01 15.70
CA ARG A 30 -19.78 6.59 14.60
C ARG A 30 -18.62 5.61 14.38
N ILE A 31 -18.95 4.42 13.86
CA ILE A 31 -18.01 3.66 13.06
C ILE A 31 -17.65 4.70 12.00
N PRO A 32 -16.41 5.22 11.97
CA PRO A 32 -16.00 6.02 10.83
C PRO A 32 -16.36 5.15 9.64
N GLN A 33 -17.31 5.61 8.82
CA GLN A 33 -17.61 4.92 7.58
C GLN A 33 -16.26 4.75 6.92
N TYR A 34 -15.83 3.50 6.79
CA TYR A 34 -14.64 3.11 6.07
C TYR A 34 -14.84 3.59 4.64
N ARG A 35 -14.58 4.87 4.40
CA ARG A 35 -14.67 5.48 3.09
C ARG A 35 -13.46 4.95 2.38
N LYS A 36 -13.70 3.96 1.51
CA LYS A 36 -12.75 3.61 0.48
C LYS A 36 -12.24 4.92 -0.12
N PRO A 37 -10.92 5.09 -0.31
CA PRO A 37 -10.41 6.28 -0.96
C PRO A 37 -11.15 6.46 -2.28
N GLN A 38 -11.57 7.69 -2.56
CA GLN A 38 -12.28 8.10 -3.76
C GLN A 38 -11.45 9.18 -4.45
N LEU A 39 -11.47 9.17 -5.78
CA LEU A 39 -10.90 10.26 -6.55
C LEU A 39 -11.78 11.49 -6.37
N ASP A 40 -11.14 12.65 -6.28
CA ASP A 40 -11.84 13.93 -6.35
C ASP A 40 -12.16 14.22 -7.82
N GLU A 41 -13.33 13.80 -8.28
CA GLU A 41 -13.76 13.95 -9.67
C GLU A 41 -14.06 15.41 -10.06
N ASP A 42 -14.11 16.33 -9.11
CA ASP A 42 -14.27 17.77 -9.34
C ASP A 42 -12.91 18.48 -9.55
N SER A 43 -11.80 17.81 -9.22
CA SER A 43 -10.46 18.35 -9.41
C SER A 43 -10.08 18.43 -10.90
N PRO A 44 -9.37 19.50 -11.33
CA PRO A 44 -9.07 19.74 -12.73
C PRO A 44 -8.09 18.71 -13.31
N THR A 45 -8.22 18.45 -14.60
CA THR A 45 -7.20 17.76 -15.40
C THR A 45 -6.03 18.69 -15.73
N GLY A 46 -4.88 18.11 -16.07
CA GLY A 46 -3.72 18.91 -16.49
C GLY A 46 -2.46 18.08 -16.60
N ARG A 47 -1.32 18.76 -16.52
CA ARG A 47 0.01 18.13 -16.55
C ARG A 47 0.70 18.30 -15.21
N LEU A 48 1.44 17.27 -14.82
CA LEU A 48 2.48 17.40 -13.81
C LEU A 48 3.60 18.29 -14.35
N SER A 49 4.20 19.08 -13.48
CA SER A 49 5.46 19.77 -13.72
C SER A 49 6.60 18.76 -13.97
N ALA A 50 7.69 19.22 -14.54
CA ALA A 50 8.86 18.36 -14.80
C ALA A 50 9.42 17.73 -13.52
N VAL A 51 9.40 18.48 -12.40
CA VAL A 51 9.88 17.99 -11.09
C VAL A 51 8.94 16.92 -10.54
N GLU A 52 7.62 17.18 -10.55
CA GLU A 52 6.62 16.19 -10.12
C GLU A 52 6.71 14.90 -10.96
N MET A 53 6.83 15.02 -12.27
CA MET A 53 7.00 13.87 -13.16
C MET A 53 8.28 13.11 -12.86
N SER A 54 9.39 13.80 -12.56
CA SER A 54 10.65 13.15 -12.15
C SER A 54 10.47 12.30 -10.89
N THR A 55 9.75 12.81 -9.89
CA THR A 55 9.43 12.04 -8.67
C THR A 55 8.55 10.83 -8.96
N VAL A 56 7.53 10.97 -9.82
CA VAL A 56 6.68 9.83 -10.23
C VAL A 56 7.46 8.77 -10.99
N MET A 57 8.42 9.17 -11.83
CA MET A 57 9.28 8.20 -12.53
C MET A 57 10.30 7.55 -11.59
N ALA A 58 10.82 8.28 -10.60
CA ALA A 58 11.67 7.70 -9.55
C ALA A 58 10.89 6.68 -8.70
N LEU A 59 9.58 6.88 -8.49
CA LEU A 59 8.69 5.89 -7.88
C LEU A 59 8.57 4.65 -8.76
N ALA A 60 8.25 4.83 -10.06
CA ALA A 60 8.14 3.72 -11.00
C ALA A 60 9.44 2.89 -11.08
N GLU A 61 10.59 3.54 -10.97
CA GLU A 61 11.90 2.90 -10.96
C GLU A 61 12.09 1.91 -9.80
N VAL A 62 11.46 2.17 -8.65
CA VAL A 62 11.52 1.30 -7.48
C VAL A 62 10.45 0.21 -7.54
N LEU A 63 9.28 0.53 -8.08
CA LEU A 63 8.18 -0.42 -8.25
C LEU A 63 8.46 -1.50 -9.30
N ILE A 64 9.30 -1.19 -10.29
CA ILE A 64 9.58 -2.04 -11.44
C ILE A 64 11.01 -2.61 -11.32
N PRO A 65 11.20 -3.93 -11.52
CA PRO A 65 12.51 -4.58 -11.42
C PRO A 65 13.61 -3.93 -12.27
N ALA A 66 14.83 -3.87 -11.70
CA ALA A 66 15.95 -3.15 -12.29
C ALA A 66 16.46 -3.70 -13.63
N ASP A 67 16.30 -5.00 -13.85
CA ASP A 67 16.59 -5.72 -15.09
C ASP A 67 15.65 -5.35 -16.24
N THR A 68 14.51 -4.73 -15.95
CA THR A 68 13.55 -4.24 -16.97
C THR A 68 13.67 -2.75 -17.24
N LYS A 69 14.68 -2.05 -16.71
CA LYS A 69 14.86 -0.62 -16.95
C LYS A 69 15.35 -0.36 -18.37
N SER A 70 14.47 0.19 -19.21
CA SER A 70 14.81 0.68 -20.55
C SER A 70 14.17 2.04 -20.81
N GLU A 71 14.78 2.84 -21.70
CA GLU A 71 14.23 4.13 -22.13
C GLU A 71 12.81 3.98 -22.71
N ARG A 72 12.55 2.85 -23.38
CA ARG A 72 11.21 2.50 -23.87
C ARG A 72 10.20 2.41 -22.74
N ILE A 73 10.50 1.67 -21.67
CA ILE A 73 9.60 1.49 -20.52
C ILE A 73 9.33 2.83 -19.84
N TYR A 74 10.40 3.61 -19.64
CA TYR A 74 10.30 4.96 -19.09
C TYR A 74 9.36 5.86 -19.91
N ASN A 75 9.52 5.91 -21.23
CA ASN A 75 8.68 6.72 -22.11
C ASN A 75 7.22 6.25 -22.13
N VAL A 76 6.98 4.94 -22.08
CA VAL A 76 5.61 4.39 -22.01
C VAL A 76 4.92 4.81 -20.70
N LEU A 77 5.60 4.69 -19.56
CA LEU A 77 5.03 5.05 -18.27
C LEU A 77 4.82 6.56 -18.14
N ARG A 78 5.79 7.37 -18.57
CA ARG A 78 5.62 8.83 -18.63
C ARG A 78 4.39 9.20 -19.46
N SER A 79 4.27 8.65 -20.67
CA SER A 79 3.14 8.91 -21.57
C SER A 79 1.81 8.46 -20.96
N HIS A 80 1.80 7.35 -20.22
CA HIS A 80 0.63 6.88 -19.49
C HIS A 80 0.21 7.88 -18.41
N VAL A 81 1.13 8.33 -17.54
CA VAL A 81 0.84 9.30 -16.48
C VAL A 81 0.33 10.63 -17.08
N GLU A 82 0.96 11.12 -18.14
CA GLU A 82 0.50 12.33 -18.84
C GLU A 82 -0.90 12.13 -19.42
N SER A 83 -1.14 11.02 -20.13
CA SER A 83 -2.48 10.72 -20.67
C SER A 83 -3.52 10.62 -19.57
N ARG A 84 -3.17 10.03 -18.42
CA ARG A 84 -4.08 9.82 -17.30
C ARG A 84 -4.48 11.12 -16.64
N THR A 85 -3.51 12.00 -16.37
CA THR A 85 -3.72 13.31 -15.75
C THR A 85 -4.44 14.30 -16.66
N LEU A 86 -4.32 14.15 -17.98
CA LEU A 86 -5.04 14.94 -18.98
C LEU A 86 -6.48 14.46 -19.23
N ALA A 87 -6.74 13.16 -19.13
CA ALA A 87 -8.02 12.57 -19.54
C ALA A 87 -8.98 12.27 -18.39
N ASN A 88 -8.49 12.12 -17.15
CA ASN A 88 -9.29 11.69 -16.01
C ASN A 88 -9.19 12.69 -14.86
N ASN A 89 -10.34 13.24 -14.43
CA ASN A 89 -10.42 14.10 -13.25
C ASN A 89 -9.90 13.39 -12.00
N GLY A 90 -9.39 14.17 -11.04
CA GLY A 90 -8.84 13.68 -9.78
C GLY A 90 -7.42 13.09 -9.86
N TYR A 91 -7.01 12.52 -11.00
CA TYR A 91 -5.68 11.90 -11.10
C TYR A 91 -4.54 12.92 -10.97
N LEU A 92 -4.67 14.13 -11.53
CA LEU A 92 -3.63 15.15 -11.40
C LEU A 92 -3.33 15.43 -9.92
N GLU A 93 -4.36 15.69 -9.13
CA GLU A 93 -4.21 15.99 -7.71
C GLU A 93 -3.74 14.77 -6.90
N GLU A 94 -4.18 13.56 -7.24
CA GLU A 94 -3.67 12.35 -6.57
C GLU A 94 -2.18 12.10 -6.87
N TYR A 95 -1.72 12.34 -8.11
CA TYR A 95 -0.29 12.27 -8.41
C TYR A 95 0.50 13.36 -7.66
N ARG A 96 -0.03 14.59 -7.52
CA ARG A 96 0.61 15.65 -6.73
C ARG A 96 0.69 15.31 -5.25
N ARG A 97 -0.39 14.78 -4.67
CA ARG A 97 -0.42 14.30 -3.27
C ARG A 97 0.57 13.16 -3.06
N ALA A 98 0.72 12.28 -4.03
CA ALA A 98 1.72 11.22 -3.98
C ALA A 98 3.15 11.79 -4.00
N VAL A 99 3.44 12.77 -4.85
CA VAL A 99 4.74 13.47 -4.87
C VAL A 99 5.02 14.13 -3.52
N ALA A 100 4.05 14.85 -2.97
CA ALA A 100 4.18 15.48 -1.65
C ALA A 100 4.44 14.45 -0.55
N LEU A 101 3.66 13.36 -0.51
CA LEU A 101 3.85 12.27 0.45
C LEU A 101 5.26 11.66 0.37
N LEU A 102 5.75 11.42 -0.84
CA LEU A 102 7.08 10.84 -1.05
C LEU A 102 8.19 11.80 -0.60
N ASP A 103 8.08 13.08 -0.95
CA ASP A 103 9.06 14.11 -0.56
C ASP A 103 9.05 14.37 0.96
N GLU A 104 7.88 14.47 1.58
CA GLU A 104 7.74 14.65 3.03
C GLU A 104 8.32 13.44 3.79
N THR A 105 8.05 12.22 3.30
CA THR A 105 8.62 11.01 3.90
C THR A 105 10.14 10.98 3.73
N ALA A 106 10.64 11.33 2.54
CA ALA A 106 12.07 11.43 2.27
C ALA A 106 12.76 12.42 3.21
N GLU A 107 12.16 13.59 3.42
CA GLU A 107 12.67 14.61 4.34
C GLU A 107 12.66 14.12 5.79
N SER A 108 11.62 13.39 6.22
CA SER A 108 11.54 12.86 7.59
C SER A 108 12.57 11.76 7.89
N VAL A 109 12.95 10.96 6.88
CA VAL A 109 13.83 9.79 7.05
C VAL A 109 15.31 10.14 6.79
N THR A 110 15.59 11.19 6.01
CA THR A 110 16.96 11.58 5.66
C THR A 110 17.41 12.77 6.50
N ALA A 111 18.45 12.58 7.32
CA ALA A 111 19.01 13.65 8.18
C ALA A 111 19.58 14.85 7.40
N VAL A 112 19.75 14.71 6.09
CA VAL A 112 20.35 15.72 5.20
C VAL A 112 19.29 16.57 4.51
N GLY A 113 18.01 16.16 4.55
CA GLY A 113 16.97 16.73 3.70
C GLY A 113 17.20 16.37 2.23
N GLY A 114 16.12 16.09 1.49
CA GLY A 114 16.24 15.73 0.08
C GLY A 114 14.91 15.33 -0.53
N LYS A 115 14.77 15.57 -1.83
CA LYS A 115 13.60 15.15 -2.59
C LYS A 115 13.67 13.66 -2.88
N PHE A 116 12.53 12.98 -2.93
CA PHE A 116 12.49 11.53 -3.12
C PHE A 116 13.24 11.08 -4.39
N ALA A 117 13.10 11.83 -5.48
CA ALA A 117 13.75 11.55 -6.75
C ALA A 117 15.29 11.61 -6.70
N GLU A 118 15.84 12.40 -5.79
CA GLU A 118 17.28 12.66 -5.68
C GLU A 118 18.00 11.60 -4.84
N LEU A 119 17.24 10.81 -4.08
CA LEU A 119 17.80 9.78 -3.22
C LEU A 119 18.35 8.60 -4.03
N PRO A 120 19.34 7.85 -3.50
CA PRO A 120 19.72 6.55 -4.03
C PRO A 120 18.52 5.58 -4.07
N VAL A 121 18.49 4.68 -5.06
CA VAL A 121 17.40 3.71 -5.25
C VAL A 121 17.12 2.89 -3.99
N SER A 122 18.17 2.49 -3.24
CA SER A 122 18.03 1.75 -1.98
C SER A 122 17.30 2.52 -0.88
N GLN A 123 17.47 3.84 -0.82
CA GLN A 123 16.75 4.69 0.14
C GLN A 123 15.30 4.91 -0.29
N ARG A 124 15.06 5.11 -1.59
CA ARG A 124 13.70 5.18 -2.14
C ARG A 124 12.92 3.91 -1.88
N GLN A 125 13.57 2.75 -1.99
CA GLN A 125 12.97 1.46 -1.66
C GLN A 125 12.56 1.39 -0.19
N ARG A 126 13.43 1.80 0.74
CA ARG A 126 13.08 1.84 2.16
C ARG A 126 11.90 2.76 2.46
N ILE A 127 11.85 3.93 1.84
CA ILE A 127 10.72 4.86 1.97
C ILE A 127 9.42 4.21 1.48
N LEU A 128 9.44 3.50 0.35
CA LEU A 128 8.26 2.77 -0.10
C LEU A 128 7.91 1.60 0.82
N GLU A 129 8.89 0.96 1.46
CA GLU A 129 8.65 -0.03 2.51
C GLU A 129 7.92 0.55 3.71
N ASP A 130 8.29 1.74 4.16
CA ASP A 130 7.62 2.41 5.26
C ASP A 130 6.20 2.86 4.86
N ILE A 131 6.01 3.37 3.65
CA ILE A 131 4.70 3.84 3.17
C ILE A 131 3.74 2.68 2.82
N LEU A 132 4.23 1.64 2.14
CA LEU A 132 3.38 0.59 1.54
C LEU A 132 3.33 -0.70 2.36
N TRP A 133 4.33 -0.98 3.20
CA TRP A 133 4.57 -2.29 3.81
C TRP A 133 4.64 -2.26 5.34
N GLU A 134 3.94 -1.34 6.01
CA GLU A 134 3.81 -1.29 7.48
C GLU A 134 3.35 -2.62 8.12
N TYR A 135 2.76 -3.55 7.34
CA TYR A 135 2.34 -4.87 7.82
C TYR A 135 3.10 -6.01 7.15
N ARG A 136 3.89 -6.74 7.95
CA ARG A 136 4.47 -8.03 7.57
C ARG A 136 3.36 -9.01 7.14
N ALA A 137 3.64 -9.82 6.12
CA ALA A 137 2.70 -10.79 5.51
C ALA A 137 2.04 -11.77 6.50
N GLU A 138 2.56 -11.91 7.72
CA GLU A 138 2.07 -12.77 8.79
C GLU A 138 0.92 -12.15 9.61
N GLN A 139 0.61 -10.85 9.41
CA GLN A 139 -0.39 -10.10 10.20
C GLN A 139 -1.74 -9.96 9.49
N THR A 140 -2.32 -11.07 9.03
CA THR A 140 -3.59 -11.10 8.26
C THR A 140 -4.77 -10.41 8.96
N ARG A 141 -4.79 -10.41 10.31
CA ARG A 141 -5.83 -9.71 11.11
C ARG A 141 -5.71 -8.19 11.04
N VAL A 142 -4.50 -7.65 10.90
CA VAL A 142 -4.28 -6.19 10.82
C VAL A 142 -4.71 -5.66 9.45
N ARG A 143 -4.63 -6.48 8.40
CA ARG A 143 -5.14 -6.15 7.05
C ARG A 143 -6.64 -5.83 7.03
N GLN A 144 -7.45 -6.48 7.85
CA GLN A 144 -8.89 -6.20 7.95
C GLN A 144 -9.18 -4.81 8.54
N PHE A 145 -8.21 -4.26 9.28
CA PHE A 145 -8.27 -2.95 9.90
C PHE A 145 -7.32 -1.94 9.26
N GLU A 146 -6.69 -2.27 8.13
CA GLU A 146 -5.76 -1.37 7.42
C GLU A 146 -6.43 -0.05 7.06
N ALA A 147 -7.70 -0.10 6.66
CA ALA A 147 -8.48 1.12 6.40
C ALA A 147 -8.93 1.88 7.67
N ILE A 148 -8.68 1.35 8.87
CA ILE A 148 -8.77 2.10 10.15
C ILE A 148 -7.43 2.72 10.50
N PHE A 149 -6.35 1.95 10.40
CA PHE A 149 -5.06 2.30 10.99
C PHE A 149 -4.12 3.04 10.03
N SER A 150 -4.28 2.87 8.72
CA SER A 150 -3.46 3.58 7.75
C SER A 150 -3.97 5.00 7.50
N PRO A 151 -3.08 6.00 7.39
CA PRO A 151 -3.44 7.34 6.98
C PRO A 151 -4.19 7.32 5.63
N ALA A 152 -5.22 8.16 5.49
CA ALA A 152 -6.03 8.21 4.28
C ALA A 152 -5.21 8.51 3.02
N GLY A 153 -4.18 9.36 3.14
CA GLY A 153 -3.25 9.68 2.05
C GLY A 153 -2.46 8.46 1.56
N THR A 154 -1.98 7.60 2.47
CA THR A 154 -1.26 6.37 2.13
C THR A 154 -2.15 5.38 1.37
N LEU A 155 -3.41 5.24 1.79
CA LEU A 155 -4.38 4.38 1.10
C LEU A 155 -4.74 4.92 -0.28
N ALA A 156 -4.88 6.24 -0.43
CA ALA A 156 -5.13 6.86 -1.73
C ALA A 156 -3.93 6.68 -2.67
N PHE A 157 -2.72 6.95 -2.18
CA PHE A 157 -1.46 6.72 -2.90
C PHE A 157 -1.35 5.29 -3.44
N ARG A 158 -1.59 4.29 -2.59
CA ARG A 158 -1.54 2.87 -3.00
C ARG A 158 -2.59 2.53 -4.05
N ASN A 159 -3.83 3.00 -3.87
CA ASN A 159 -4.94 2.60 -4.73
C ASN A 159 -5.01 3.34 -6.06
N PHE A 160 -4.57 4.59 -6.10
CA PHE A 160 -4.71 5.45 -7.28
C PHE A 160 -3.41 5.71 -8.02
N VAL A 161 -2.26 5.70 -7.34
CA VAL A 161 -0.97 6.01 -7.99
C VAL A 161 -0.15 4.75 -8.21
N VAL A 162 0.16 4.01 -7.15
CA VAL A 162 0.96 2.76 -7.26
C VAL A 162 0.26 1.75 -8.16
N ARG A 163 -1.04 1.52 -7.94
CA ARG A 163 -1.84 0.64 -8.78
C ARG A 163 -1.86 1.09 -10.23
N ASP A 164 -2.03 2.38 -10.50
CA ASP A 164 -2.14 2.90 -11.87
C ASP A 164 -0.83 2.74 -12.65
N ILE A 165 0.32 3.00 -12.01
CA ILE A 165 1.65 2.76 -12.60
C ILE A 165 1.87 1.27 -12.89
N LEU A 166 1.56 0.39 -11.93
CA LEU A 166 1.71 -1.05 -12.13
C LEU A 166 0.76 -1.57 -13.21
N GLU A 167 -0.50 -1.13 -13.20
CA GLU A 167 -1.48 -1.49 -14.23
C GLU A 167 -1.02 -1.05 -15.62
N ALA A 168 -0.43 0.13 -15.75
CA ALA A 168 0.18 0.60 -16.99
C ALA A 168 1.33 -0.30 -17.44
N PHE A 169 2.24 -0.64 -16.53
CA PHE A 169 3.37 -1.53 -16.81
C PHE A 169 2.87 -2.90 -17.31
N PHE A 170 2.01 -3.56 -16.55
CA PHE A 170 1.51 -4.90 -16.90
C PHE A 170 0.65 -4.94 -18.16
N ARG A 171 -0.10 -3.86 -18.48
CA ARG A 171 -0.97 -3.83 -19.66
C ARG A 171 -0.28 -3.35 -20.93
N LYS A 172 0.60 -2.36 -20.83
CA LYS A 172 1.25 -1.74 -21.99
C LYS A 172 2.55 -2.45 -22.37
N LEU A 173 3.17 -3.15 -21.43
CA LEU A 173 4.44 -3.85 -21.61
C LEU A 173 4.32 -5.32 -21.16
N PRO A 174 3.39 -6.10 -21.75
CA PRO A 174 3.12 -7.45 -21.27
C PRO A 174 4.35 -8.37 -21.39
N GLY A 175 5.14 -8.27 -22.46
CA GLY A 175 6.32 -9.13 -22.63
C GLY A 175 7.33 -8.94 -21.50
N GLU A 176 7.66 -7.69 -21.18
CA GLU A 176 8.61 -7.32 -20.15
C GLU A 176 8.03 -7.57 -18.74
N ALA A 177 6.74 -7.28 -18.53
CA ALA A 177 6.09 -7.44 -17.23
C ALA A 177 5.85 -8.90 -16.84
N TRP A 178 5.57 -9.79 -17.81
CA TRP A 178 5.36 -11.22 -17.55
C TRP A 178 6.68 -11.99 -17.50
N ALA A 179 7.72 -11.55 -18.22
CA ALA A 179 9.06 -12.14 -18.12
C ALA A 179 9.60 -12.09 -16.69
N ILE A 180 9.34 -11.01 -15.97
CA ILE A 180 9.67 -10.84 -14.55
C ILE A 180 9.11 -11.97 -13.67
N VAL A 181 7.90 -12.46 -13.96
CA VAL A 181 7.24 -13.52 -13.19
C VAL A 181 7.46 -14.92 -13.78
N GLY A 182 8.39 -15.06 -14.73
CA GLY A 182 8.72 -16.34 -15.35
C GLY A 182 7.66 -16.87 -16.33
N TYR A 183 6.71 -16.02 -16.74
CA TYR A 183 5.69 -16.38 -17.72
C TYR A 183 6.00 -15.71 -19.06
N SER A 184 5.84 -16.45 -20.16
CA SER A 184 5.95 -15.87 -21.49
C SER A 184 4.74 -14.96 -21.82
N HIS A 185 3.57 -15.21 -21.22
CA HIS A 185 2.32 -14.45 -21.39
C HIS A 185 1.38 -14.60 -20.16
N TYR A 186 0.40 -13.69 -20.04
CA TYR A 186 -0.64 -13.56 -19.00
C TYR A 186 -1.20 -14.87 -18.39
N PRO A 187 -1.36 -14.92 -17.05
CA PRO A 187 -2.69 -15.12 -16.47
C PRO A 187 -2.97 -14.18 -15.28
N GLY A 188 -4.02 -13.36 -15.39
CA GLY A 188 -4.67 -12.63 -14.30
C GLY A 188 -3.97 -11.37 -13.81
N VAL A 189 -4.57 -10.19 -14.01
CA VAL A 189 -4.23 -8.98 -13.23
C VAL A 189 -4.64 -9.27 -11.79
N PRO A 190 -3.75 -9.24 -10.79
CA PRO A 190 -4.15 -9.54 -9.42
C PRO A 190 -4.88 -8.36 -8.81
N ALA A 191 -5.76 -8.68 -7.88
CA ALA A 191 -6.55 -7.69 -7.17
C ALA A 191 -5.74 -6.86 -6.15
N ASP A 192 -4.51 -7.27 -5.81
CA ASP A 192 -3.65 -6.61 -4.81
C ASP A 192 -2.22 -6.37 -5.36
N PRO A 193 -1.74 -5.12 -5.41
CA PRO A 193 -0.34 -4.78 -5.74
C PRO A 193 0.72 -5.49 -4.90
N ARG A 194 0.37 -5.93 -3.68
CA ARG A 194 1.28 -6.67 -2.77
C ARG A 194 1.59 -8.09 -3.23
N THR A 195 0.84 -8.65 -4.19
CA THR A 195 1.13 -9.98 -4.75
C THR A 195 2.50 -10.01 -5.46
N TYR A 196 3.02 -8.86 -5.88
CA TYR A 196 4.26 -8.76 -6.66
C TYR A 196 5.43 -8.06 -5.95
N SER A 197 5.23 -7.61 -4.71
CA SER A 197 6.14 -6.64 -4.08
C SER A 197 7.08 -7.23 -3.01
N ARG A 198 7.25 -8.56 -2.96
CA ARG A 198 8.52 -9.09 -2.46
C ARG A 198 9.52 -8.95 -3.61
N PRO A 199 10.79 -8.60 -3.38
CA PRO A 199 11.79 -8.78 -4.42
C PRO A 199 11.63 -10.22 -4.91
N LEU A 200 11.25 -10.38 -6.18
CA LEU A 200 11.13 -11.68 -6.78
C LEU A 200 12.48 -12.33 -6.56
N GLN A 201 12.48 -13.45 -5.84
CA GLN A 201 13.68 -14.27 -5.78
C GLN A 201 13.91 -14.71 -7.22
N ILE A 202 14.78 -13.98 -7.91
CA ILE A 202 15.29 -14.41 -9.20
C ILE A 202 16.05 -15.68 -8.84
N THR A 203 15.43 -16.84 -9.06
CA THR A 203 16.16 -18.08 -9.12
C THR A 203 17.14 -17.87 -10.27
N SER A 204 18.38 -17.51 -9.94
CA SER A 204 19.45 -17.45 -10.93
C SER A 204 19.44 -18.80 -11.64
N THR A 205 18.94 -18.84 -12.87
CA THR A 205 19.09 -19.98 -13.75
C THR A 205 20.54 -20.00 -14.21
N SER A 206 21.45 -20.31 -13.29
CA SER A 206 22.86 -20.58 -13.57
C SER A 206 23.11 -22.06 -13.86
N ASN A 207 22.07 -22.89 -14.00
CA ASN A 207 22.20 -24.32 -14.31
C ASN A 207 21.33 -24.67 -15.51
N LEU A 208 21.75 -24.28 -16.72
CA LEU A 208 21.21 -24.82 -17.97
C LEU A 208 22.31 -24.99 -19.03
N SER A 209 23.53 -25.31 -18.58
CA SER A 209 24.65 -25.64 -19.46
C SER A 209 25.51 -26.76 -18.87
N ASP A 210 24.88 -27.85 -18.43
CA ASP A 210 25.54 -29.13 -18.17
C ASP A 210 24.48 -30.24 -18.32
N HIS A 211 24.14 -30.58 -19.57
CA HIS A 211 23.65 -31.90 -20.02
C HIS A 211 23.25 -31.79 -21.50
N ALA A 212 24.23 -31.53 -22.35
CA ALA A 212 24.17 -31.82 -23.78
C ALA A 212 25.60 -32.01 -24.31
N ALA A 213 26.22 -33.12 -23.91
CA ALA A 213 27.29 -33.81 -24.63
C ALA A 213 27.31 -35.27 -24.16
#